data_AF-A0A7R9M0L0-F1
#
_entry.id   AF-A0A7R9M0L0-F1
#
_cell.length_a   1.000
_cell.length_b   1.000
_cell.length_c   1.000
_cell.angle_alpha   90.00
_cell.angle_beta   90.00
_cell.angle_gamma   90.00
#
_symmetry.space_group_name_H-M   'P 1'
#
loop_
_entity.id
_entity.type
_entity.pdbx_description
1 polymer ?
#
loop_
_entity_poly.entity_id
_entity_poly.type
_entity_poly.pdbx_seq_one_letter_code
_entity_poly.pdbx_strand_id
1 'polypeptide(L)'
;MKSDHLPIDESIRLANEEFEDVMESNDVVKGLATIEPYREQSVYHSFIRCLYLIMTAMTSVEKVDIEAAQQSVNDSIKICNKYRKTGLVLSVMKMIKTPNYEKYTDCDYCKQILRTRSQWESETSRLTFEGGVRMSTGFSHLAISNTPPKILRIINFLGIRGVESVGWAQINKVAFELPALFSQLARLFRILCWTYGDTHGGMGPINIDICTQLLDKELNKYPKNLMLNIFRAKVEQLNGKIDSAIEWYLRLLDDPHVTPRRFLYFELTWCYALQSNWDTCIEYAEKFRTGSLYTPAIATYMEAVFRYAKSAINDDQDEKQKATELFELVPTLRIRHLGKTMTPEKAAIVRAQEYIKNNEQLILPDVAILYDMNYMLCIRGDTIHQIT
;
A
#
# COMPACT_ATOMS: atom_id res chain seq x y z
N MET A 1 29.13 2.04 31.13
CA MET A 1 27.91 2.64 30.55
C MET A 1 26.94 1.51 30.29
N LYS A 2 25.75 1.53 30.92
CA LYS A 2 24.66 0.65 30.46
C LYS A 2 24.38 1.03 29.01
N SER A 3 24.28 0.03 28.14
CA SER A 3 23.84 0.23 26.77
C SER A 3 22.45 0.88 26.81
N ASP A 4 22.25 2.05 26.20
CA ASP A 4 20.92 2.65 25.95
C ASP A 4 20.11 1.84 24.91
N HIS A 5 20.57 0.64 24.55
CA HIS A 5 19.97 -0.26 23.58
C HIS A 5 19.45 -1.51 24.28
N LEU A 6 18.23 -1.89 23.92
CA LEU A 6 17.65 -3.17 24.30
C LEU A 6 18.48 -4.32 23.68
N PRO A 7 18.68 -5.44 24.40
CA PRO A 7 19.24 -6.66 23.82
C PRO A 7 18.46 -7.07 22.55
N ILE A 8 19.14 -7.69 21.58
CA ILE A 8 18.53 -7.93 20.27
C ILE A 8 17.32 -8.87 20.36
N ASP A 9 17.43 -9.93 21.17
CA ASP A 9 16.36 -10.91 21.34
C ASP A 9 15.16 -10.32 22.08
N GLU A 10 15.41 -9.49 23.08
CA GLU A 10 14.36 -8.77 23.79
C GLU A 10 13.67 -7.75 22.87
N SER A 11 14.45 -7.04 22.05
CA SER A 11 13.93 -6.12 21.03
C SER A 11 13.03 -6.82 20.03
N ILE A 12 13.44 -8.00 19.54
CA ILE A 12 12.66 -8.79 18.58
C ILE A 12 11.39 -9.32 19.25
N ARG A 13 11.50 -9.87 20.46
CA ARG A 13 10.35 -10.44 21.18
C ARG A 13 9.28 -9.40 21.44
N LEU A 14 9.64 -8.27 22.07
CA LEU A 14 8.70 -7.19 22.38
C LEU A 14 8.08 -6.62 21.10
N ALA A 15 8.88 -6.41 20.05
CA ALA A 15 8.38 -5.98 18.75
C ALA A 15 7.34 -6.96 18.16
N ASN A 16 7.57 -8.29 18.25
CA ASN A 16 6.59 -9.27 17.80
C ASN A 16 5.29 -9.22 18.62
N GLU A 17 5.39 -9.16 19.95
CA GLU A 17 4.24 -9.12 20.85
C GLU A 17 3.37 -7.89 20.58
N GLU A 18 3.99 -6.72 20.44
CA GLU A 18 3.27 -5.48 20.10
C GLU A 18 2.63 -5.53 18.72
N PHE A 19 3.30 -6.16 17.74
CA PHE A 19 2.73 -6.34 16.41
C PHE A 19 1.51 -7.26 16.43
N GLU A 20 1.58 -8.36 17.19
CA GLU A 20 0.46 -9.28 17.35
C GLU A 20 -0.73 -8.64 18.09
N ASP A 21 -0.48 -7.83 19.14
CA ASP A 21 -1.54 -7.09 19.85
C ASP A 21 -2.28 -6.13 18.92
N VAL A 22 -1.57 -5.40 18.05
CA VAL A 22 -2.22 -4.50 17.08
C VAL A 22 -2.95 -5.28 15.99
N MET A 23 -2.39 -6.40 15.53
CA MET A 23 -3.07 -7.26 14.56
C MET A 23 -4.41 -7.79 15.11
N GLU A 24 -4.47 -8.15 16.39
CA GLU A 24 -5.67 -8.66 17.07
C GLU A 24 -6.66 -7.56 17.46
N SER A 25 -6.18 -6.48 18.08
CA SER A 25 -7.02 -5.40 18.62
C SER A 25 -7.46 -4.38 17.57
N ASN A 26 -6.72 -4.27 16.46
CA ASN A 26 -6.85 -3.19 15.47
C ASN A 26 -6.60 -1.78 16.06
N ASP A 27 -5.99 -1.67 17.24
CA ASP A 27 -5.72 -0.39 17.91
C ASP A 27 -4.31 0.12 17.60
N VAL A 28 -4.15 0.71 16.42
CA VAL A 28 -2.88 1.29 15.96
C VAL A 28 -2.43 2.45 16.84
N VAL A 29 -3.37 3.20 17.43
CA VAL A 29 -3.04 4.36 18.29
C VAL A 29 -2.41 3.89 19.59
N LYS A 30 -3.02 2.89 20.25
CA LYS A 30 -2.43 2.24 21.43
C LYS A 30 -1.09 1.62 21.08
N GLY A 31 -0.99 0.88 19.96
CA GLY A 31 0.27 0.29 19.52
C GLY A 31 1.38 1.33 19.33
N LEU A 32 1.08 2.46 18.69
CA LEU A 32 2.01 3.58 18.55
C LEU A 32 2.44 4.15 19.91
N ALA A 33 1.52 4.29 20.86
CA ALA A 33 1.82 4.77 22.21
C ALA A 33 2.74 3.80 22.97
N THR A 34 2.55 2.48 22.80
CA THR A 34 3.38 1.46 23.47
C THR A 34 4.80 1.42 22.93
N ILE A 35 5.00 1.56 21.61
CA ILE A 35 6.33 1.46 20.98
C ILE A 35 7.13 2.78 21.07
N GLU A 36 6.46 3.91 21.28
CA GLU A 36 7.09 5.25 21.25
C GLU A 36 8.30 5.39 22.20
N PRO A 37 8.26 4.90 23.46
CA PRO A 37 9.41 4.98 24.36
C PRO A 37 10.65 4.21 23.87
N TYR A 38 10.44 3.19 23.05
CA TYR A 38 11.50 2.28 22.57
C TYR A 38 12.00 2.62 21.16
N ARG A 39 11.41 3.64 20.50
CA ARG A 39 11.67 3.96 19.10
C ARG A 39 13.16 4.18 18.79
N GLU A 40 13.94 4.76 19.71
CA GLU A 40 15.37 5.00 19.54
C GLU A 40 16.26 3.91 20.16
N GLN A 41 15.67 3.03 20.97
CA GLN A 41 16.34 1.98 21.74
C GLN A 41 16.36 0.62 21.03
N SER A 42 15.61 0.49 19.93
CA SER A 42 15.57 -0.73 19.14
C SER A 42 15.20 -0.43 17.67
N VAL A 43 15.98 -0.98 16.74
CA VAL A 43 15.68 -0.93 15.29
C VAL A 43 14.33 -1.58 14.93
N TYR A 44 13.89 -2.59 15.68
CA TYR A 44 12.62 -3.30 15.42
C TYR A 44 11.39 -2.48 15.83
N HIS A 45 11.39 -1.87 17.02
CA HIS A 45 10.39 -0.88 17.42
C HIS A 45 10.30 0.31 16.46
N SER A 46 11.45 0.85 16.01
CA SER A 46 11.46 1.91 14.97
C SER A 46 10.82 1.44 13.66
N PHE A 47 11.11 0.19 13.25
CA PHE A 47 10.53 -0.41 12.05
C PHE A 47 9.01 -0.63 12.15
N ILE A 48 8.52 -1.16 13.28
CA ILE A 48 7.08 -1.35 13.51
C ILE A 48 6.36 -0.01 13.55
N ARG A 49 6.97 1.02 14.14
CA ARG A 49 6.43 2.38 14.10
C ARG A 49 6.27 2.87 12.66
N CYS A 50 7.27 2.68 11.80
CA CYS A 50 7.13 3.00 10.38
C CYS A 50 5.97 2.26 9.74
N LEU A 51 5.85 0.96 10.03
CA LEU A 51 4.78 0.14 9.48
C LEU A 51 3.40 0.66 9.88
N TYR A 52 3.17 0.96 11.16
CA TYR A 52 1.90 1.50 11.64
C TYR A 52 1.55 2.80 10.94
N LEU A 53 2.50 3.72 10.82
CA LEU A 53 2.28 4.99 10.12
C LEU A 53 2.03 4.79 8.62
N ILE A 54 2.68 3.82 7.97
CA ILE A 54 2.40 3.46 6.58
C ILE A 54 0.99 2.90 6.44
N MET A 55 0.55 2.01 7.34
CA MET A 55 -0.81 1.46 7.32
C MET A 55 -1.87 2.55 7.57
N THR A 56 -1.61 3.48 8.48
CA THR A 56 -2.46 4.67 8.69
C THR A 56 -2.52 5.53 7.43
N ALA A 57 -1.38 5.83 6.80
CA ALA A 57 -1.34 6.62 5.57
C ALA A 57 -2.07 5.94 4.40
N MET A 58 -1.99 4.61 4.29
CA MET A 58 -2.70 3.85 3.27
C MET A 58 -4.22 3.92 3.44
N THR A 59 -4.71 3.89 4.68
CA THR A 59 -6.15 3.92 4.98
C THR A 59 -6.71 5.34 5.02
N SER A 60 -5.92 6.34 5.41
CA SER A 60 -6.36 7.74 5.49
C SER A 60 -6.29 8.43 4.16
N VAL A 61 -5.24 8.14 3.39
CA VAL A 61 -4.95 8.90 2.17
C VAL A 61 -4.82 10.41 2.48
N GLU A 62 -4.48 10.76 3.73
CA GLU A 62 -4.27 12.14 4.15
C GLU A 62 -2.81 12.54 4.02
N LYS A 63 -2.59 13.78 3.55
CA LYS A 63 -1.24 14.30 3.35
C LYS A 63 -0.41 14.27 4.64
N VAL A 64 -1.02 14.61 5.78
CA VAL A 64 -0.35 14.62 7.09
C VAL A 64 0.17 13.23 7.48
N ASP A 65 -0.63 12.19 7.26
CA ASP A 65 -0.23 10.82 7.59
C ASP A 65 0.83 10.28 6.63
N ILE A 66 0.73 10.61 5.34
CA ILE A 66 1.75 10.28 4.34
C ILE A 66 3.09 10.94 4.70
N GLU A 67 3.07 12.23 5.07
CA GLU A 67 4.26 12.96 5.50
C GLU A 67 4.83 12.39 6.81
N ALA A 68 3.97 12.02 7.77
CA ALA A 68 4.38 11.35 9.01
C ALA A 68 5.04 9.99 8.76
N ALA A 69 4.48 9.17 7.86
CA ALA A 69 5.06 7.90 7.44
C ALA A 69 6.43 8.11 6.79
N GLN A 70 6.54 9.06 5.85
CA GLN A 70 7.81 9.39 5.18
C GLN A 70 8.88 9.88 6.17
N GLN A 71 8.50 10.71 7.14
CA GLN A 71 9.38 11.19 8.19
C GLN A 71 9.85 10.05 9.09
N SER A 72 8.94 9.15 9.48
CA SER A 72 9.30 7.99 10.30
C SER A 72 10.30 7.07 9.60
N VAL A 73 10.18 6.86 8.29
CA VAL A 73 11.17 6.11 7.50
C VAL A 73 12.55 6.77 7.58
N ASN A 74 12.62 8.10 7.42
CA ASN A 74 13.88 8.83 7.53
C ASN A 74 14.50 8.70 8.93
N ASP A 75 13.68 8.72 9.98
CA ASP A 75 14.16 8.57 11.35
C ASP A 75 14.64 7.14 11.64
N SER A 76 13.97 6.12 11.12
CA SER A 76 14.44 4.73 11.15
C SER A 76 15.80 4.56 10.45
N ILE A 77 16.02 5.22 9.31
CA ILE A 77 17.32 5.22 8.62
C ILE A 77 18.41 5.85 9.50
N LYS A 78 18.11 6.97 10.19
CA LYS A 78 19.06 7.60 11.12
C LYS A 78 19.43 6.65 12.27
N ILE A 79 18.45 5.94 12.83
CA ILE A 79 18.66 4.96 13.90
C ILE A 79 19.53 3.79 13.39
N CYS A 80 19.20 3.19 12.25
CA CYS A 80 20.02 2.15 11.62
C CYS A 80 21.48 2.61 11.43
N ASN A 81 21.69 3.84 10.97
CA ASN A 81 23.03 4.42 10.79
C ASN A 81 23.77 4.65 12.11
N LYS A 82 23.07 5.06 13.18
CA LYS A 82 23.62 5.20 14.53
C LYS A 82 24.14 3.85 15.03
N TYR A 83 23.33 2.79 14.93
CA TYR A 83 23.72 1.42 15.34
C TYR A 83 24.87 0.88 14.48
N ARG A 84 24.86 1.15 13.17
CA ARG A 84 25.95 0.76 12.26
C ARG A 84 27.28 1.40 12.67
N LYS A 85 27.31 2.71 12.98
CA LYS A 85 28.52 3.42 13.42
C LYS A 85 29.04 2.89 14.76
N THR A 86 28.17 2.65 15.74
CA THR A 86 28.56 2.07 17.04
C THR A 86 29.14 0.66 16.85
N GLY A 87 28.52 -0.17 16.01
CA GLY A 87 29.01 -1.51 15.68
C GLY A 87 30.37 -1.49 14.95
N LEU A 88 30.56 -0.56 14.01
CA LEU A 88 31.84 -0.37 13.31
C LEU A 88 32.96 0.07 14.26
N VAL A 89 32.70 1.03 15.17
CA VAL A 89 33.69 1.46 16.17
C VAL A 89 34.11 0.29 17.08
N LEU A 90 33.16 -0.54 17.53
CA LEU A 90 33.44 -1.74 18.32
C LEU A 90 34.15 -2.86 17.52
N SER A 91 33.90 -2.96 16.22
CA SER A 91 34.51 -3.95 15.32
C SER A 91 35.93 -3.57 14.90
N VAL A 92 36.17 -2.28 14.65
CA VAL A 92 37.51 -1.71 14.39
C VAL A 92 38.40 -1.85 15.63
N MET A 93 37.83 -1.76 16.84
CA MET A 93 38.55 -2.07 18.08
C MET A 93 38.89 -3.57 18.25
N LYS A 94 38.21 -4.47 17.52
CA LYS A 94 38.39 -5.94 17.67
C LYS A 94 39.20 -6.63 16.57
N MET A 95 39.35 -6.10 15.34
CA MET A 95 40.20 -6.76 14.33
C MET A 95 40.69 -5.87 13.18
N ILE A 96 42.02 -5.74 13.08
CA ILE A 96 42.78 -5.41 11.87
C ILE A 96 42.66 -6.61 10.91
N LYS A 97 41.56 -6.71 10.14
CA LYS A 97 41.40 -7.59 8.96
C LYS A 97 40.00 -7.43 8.32
N THR A 98 39.50 -6.21 8.14
CA THR A 98 38.29 -6.01 7.33
C THR A 98 38.67 -5.88 5.85
N PRO A 99 38.18 -6.75 4.95
CA PRO A 99 38.21 -6.52 3.51
C PRO A 99 37.66 -5.15 3.13
N ASN A 100 38.11 -4.57 2.02
CA ASN A 100 37.60 -3.29 1.55
C ASN A 100 36.17 -3.45 0.99
N TYR A 101 35.17 -3.00 1.73
CA TYR A 101 33.73 -3.20 1.49
C TYR A 101 33.04 -2.04 0.75
N GLU A 102 33.78 -1.03 0.29
CA GLU A 102 33.25 0.18 -0.38
C GLU A 102 32.53 -0.07 -1.73
N LYS A 103 32.48 -1.31 -2.22
CA LYS A 103 31.93 -1.68 -3.54
C LYS A 103 30.53 -2.32 -3.54
N TYR A 104 29.89 -2.54 -2.39
CA TYR A 104 28.59 -3.24 -2.32
C TYR A 104 27.42 -2.29 -2.02
N THR A 105 26.25 -2.57 -2.60
CA THR A 105 24.99 -2.00 -2.09
C THR A 105 24.71 -2.55 -0.69
N ASP A 106 24.03 -1.79 0.17
CA ASP A 106 23.65 -2.23 1.53
C ASP A 106 22.91 -3.58 1.52
N CYS A 107 22.12 -3.84 0.47
CA CYS A 107 21.40 -5.10 0.27
C CYS A 107 22.35 -6.29 0.01
N ASP A 108 23.34 -6.11 -0.86
CA ASP A 108 24.32 -7.17 -1.16
C ASP A 108 25.25 -7.45 0.02
N TYR A 109 25.55 -6.43 0.81
CA TYR A 109 26.25 -6.58 2.08
C TYR A 109 25.49 -7.49 3.06
N CYS A 110 24.19 -7.25 3.25
CA CYS A 110 23.37 -8.08 4.14
C CYS A 110 23.20 -9.52 3.62
N LYS A 111 23.09 -9.73 2.30
CA LYS A 111 23.11 -11.07 1.69
C LYS A 111 24.42 -11.80 1.95
N GLN A 112 25.55 -11.09 1.90
CA GLN A 112 26.85 -11.67 2.19
C GLN A 112 26.94 -12.08 3.67
N ILE A 113 26.51 -11.24 4.60
CA ILE A 113 26.44 -11.60 6.03
C ILE A 113 25.61 -12.87 6.23
N LEU A 114 24.43 -12.96 5.62
CA LEU A 114 23.58 -14.13 5.72
C LEU A 114 24.27 -15.42 5.24
N ARG A 115 25.16 -15.32 4.24
CA ARG A 115 25.90 -16.46 3.68
C ARG A 115 27.14 -16.85 4.48
N THR A 116 27.86 -15.88 5.06
CA THR A 116 29.19 -16.12 5.63
C THR A 116 29.23 -16.13 7.14
N ARG A 117 28.25 -15.52 7.82
CA ARG A 117 28.23 -15.44 9.28
C ARG A 117 27.88 -16.79 9.89
N SER A 118 28.84 -17.39 10.59
CA SER A 118 28.67 -18.65 11.31
C SER A 118 28.20 -18.48 12.75
N GLN A 119 28.48 -17.34 13.39
CA GLN A 119 28.12 -17.07 14.78
C GLN A 119 27.03 -16.00 14.87
N TRP A 120 25.93 -16.38 15.50
CA TRP A 120 24.77 -15.54 15.80
C TRP A 120 24.56 -15.52 17.32
N GLU A 121 23.98 -14.43 17.82
CA GLU A 121 23.66 -14.31 19.25
C GLU A 121 22.62 -15.35 19.67
N SER A 122 21.68 -15.65 18.77
CA SER A 122 20.62 -16.61 18.96
C SER A 122 20.07 -17.09 17.61
N GLU A 123 19.30 -18.17 17.64
CA GLU A 123 18.55 -18.60 16.45
C GLU A 123 17.47 -17.58 16.05
N THR A 124 16.83 -16.94 17.04
CA THR A 124 15.83 -15.87 16.83
C THR A 124 16.42 -14.70 16.05
N SER A 125 17.59 -14.20 16.46
CA SER A 125 18.29 -13.11 15.78
C SER A 125 18.74 -13.50 14.38
N ARG A 126 19.22 -14.75 14.19
CA ARG A 126 19.60 -15.30 12.88
C ARG A 126 18.41 -15.33 11.92
N LEU A 127 17.32 -15.97 12.33
CA LEU A 127 16.14 -16.14 11.49
C LEU A 127 15.46 -14.80 11.20
N THR A 128 15.43 -13.89 12.18
CA THR A 128 14.85 -12.54 11.99
C THR A 128 15.66 -11.74 10.99
N PHE A 129 17.00 -11.81 11.06
CA PHE A 129 17.87 -11.22 10.06
C PHE A 129 17.65 -11.85 8.67
N GLU A 130 17.56 -13.18 8.59
CA GLU A 130 17.25 -13.88 7.33
C GLU A 130 15.92 -13.39 6.73
N GLY A 131 14.87 -13.28 7.55
CA GLY A 131 13.57 -12.74 7.16
C GLY A 131 13.68 -11.34 6.55
N GLY A 132 14.35 -10.41 7.24
CA GLY A 132 14.54 -9.04 6.76
C GLY A 132 15.36 -8.96 5.46
N VAL A 133 16.42 -9.76 5.33
CA VAL A 133 17.25 -9.80 4.11
C VAL A 133 16.49 -10.37 2.92
N ARG A 134 15.73 -11.44 3.12
CA ARG A 134 14.92 -12.01 2.04
C ARG A 134 13.78 -11.10 1.66
N MET A 135 13.08 -10.49 2.61
CA MET A 135 11.98 -9.57 2.35
C MET A 135 12.46 -8.33 1.58
N SER A 136 13.57 -7.71 2.01
CA SER A 136 14.18 -6.58 1.29
C SER A 136 14.70 -6.95 -0.11
N THR A 137 15.26 -8.16 -0.26
CA THR A 137 15.63 -8.71 -1.58
C THR A 137 14.38 -8.87 -2.45
N GLY A 138 13.31 -9.44 -1.90
CA GLY A 138 12.03 -9.63 -2.56
C GLY A 138 11.47 -8.30 -3.08
N PHE A 139 11.35 -7.31 -2.21
CA PHE A 139 10.88 -5.97 -2.56
C PHE A 139 11.75 -5.29 -3.62
N SER A 140 13.08 -5.40 -3.52
CA SER A 140 13.97 -4.81 -4.52
C SER A 140 13.73 -5.41 -5.90
N HIS A 141 13.64 -6.74 -5.98
CA HIS A 141 13.38 -7.44 -7.24
C HIS A 141 12.03 -7.05 -7.85
N LEU A 142 10.97 -6.99 -7.03
CA LEU A 142 9.63 -6.60 -7.47
C LEU A 142 9.55 -5.13 -7.89
N ALA A 143 10.16 -4.22 -7.13
CA ALA A 143 10.17 -2.80 -7.45
C ALA A 143 10.89 -2.53 -8.78
N ILE A 144 12.05 -3.17 -8.99
CA ILE A 144 12.81 -3.00 -10.23
C ILE A 144 12.09 -3.65 -11.41
N SER A 145 11.50 -4.85 -11.25
CA SER A 145 10.79 -5.51 -12.35
C SER A 145 9.54 -4.73 -12.80
N ASN A 146 8.90 -4.01 -11.88
CA ASN A 146 7.73 -3.17 -12.15
C ASN A 146 8.07 -1.71 -12.50
N THR A 147 9.36 -1.38 -12.66
CA THR A 147 9.80 -0.02 -13.00
C THR A 147 9.54 0.28 -14.49
N PRO A 148 9.02 1.47 -14.85
CA PRO A 148 8.78 1.84 -16.24
C PRO A 148 10.05 1.69 -17.13
N PRO A 149 9.91 1.25 -18.40
CA PRO A 149 11.04 0.88 -19.26
C PRO A 149 12.14 1.96 -19.40
N LYS A 150 11.76 3.25 -19.39
CA LYS A 150 12.71 4.36 -19.49
C LYS A 150 13.65 4.44 -18.28
N ILE A 151 13.14 4.19 -17.08
CA ILE A 151 13.92 4.21 -15.84
C ILE A 151 14.67 2.87 -15.70
N LEU A 152 14.03 1.76 -16.07
CA LEU A 152 14.64 0.43 -16.04
C LEU A 152 15.91 0.35 -16.88
N ARG A 153 15.97 1.02 -18.04
CA ARG A 153 17.20 1.12 -18.85
C ARG A 153 18.38 1.73 -18.08
N ILE A 154 18.12 2.75 -17.26
CA ILE A 154 19.15 3.41 -16.43
C ILE A 154 19.59 2.48 -15.29
N ILE A 155 18.63 1.86 -14.60
CA ILE A 155 18.92 0.90 -13.52
C ILE A 155 19.74 -0.28 -14.03
N ASN A 156 19.36 -0.85 -15.18
CA ASN A 156 20.10 -1.95 -15.81
C ASN A 156 21.50 -1.53 -16.27
N PHE A 157 21.67 -0.29 -16.76
CA PHE A 157 22.99 0.26 -17.09
C PHE A 157 23.91 0.34 -15.86
N LEU A 158 23.34 0.63 -14.68
CA LEU A 158 24.06 0.59 -13.39
C LEU A 158 24.33 -0.84 -12.88
N GLY A 159 24.00 -1.88 -13.67
CA GLY A 159 24.22 -3.28 -13.33
C GLY A 159 23.20 -3.88 -12.37
N ILE A 160 22.16 -3.13 -12.00
CA ILE A 160 21.11 -3.60 -11.08
C ILE A 160 20.02 -4.29 -11.90
N ARG A 161 19.60 -5.49 -11.49
CA ARG A 161 18.51 -6.23 -12.15
C ARG A 161 17.43 -6.65 -11.17
N GLY A 162 16.18 -6.47 -11.59
CA GLY A 162 15.00 -7.01 -10.93
C GLY A 162 14.47 -8.21 -11.71
N VAL A 163 14.13 -9.27 -10.99
CA VAL A 163 13.55 -10.49 -11.56
C VAL A 163 12.35 -10.86 -10.70
N GLU A 164 11.16 -10.76 -11.27
CA GLU A 164 9.90 -10.89 -10.56
C GLU A 164 9.76 -12.25 -9.86
N SER A 165 10.09 -13.35 -10.54
CA SER A 165 10.04 -14.71 -9.98
C SER A 165 10.96 -14.89 -8.78
N VAL A 166 12.13 -14.26 -8.78
CA VAL A 166 13.03 -14.22 -7.61
C VAL A 166 12.41 -13.40 -6.49
N GLY A 167 11.79 -12.28 -6.83
CA GLY A 167 11.05 -11.43 -5.90
C GLY A 167 10.01 -12.22 -5.12
N TRP A 168 9.10 -12.87 -5.85
CA TRP A 168 8.05 -13.70 -5.25
C TRP A 168 8.58 -14.91 -4.49
N ALA A 169 9.63 -15.58 -4.99
CA ALA A 169 10.25 -16.69 -4.27
C ALA A 169 10.79 -16.26 -2.90
N GLN A 170 11.41 -15.09 -2.79
CA GLN A 170 11.87 -14.58 -1.50
C GLN A 170 10.71 -14.19 -0.57
N ILE A 171 9.71 -13.46 -1.07
CA ILE A 171 8.53 -13.06 -0.27
C ILE A 171 7.77 -14.28 0.24
N ASN A 172 7.51 -15.29 -0.61
CA ASN A 172 6.80 -16.50 -0.21
C ASN A 172 7.58 -17.30 0.83
N LYS A 173 8.91 -17.41 0.69
CA LYS A 173 9.74 -18.05 1.70
C LYS A 173 9.62 -17.33 3.05
N VAL A 174 9.59 -15.99 3.05
CA VAL A 174 9.36 -15.23 4.28
C VAL A 174 7.96 -15.48 4.85
N ALA A 175 6.93 -15.44 4.02
CA ALA A 175 5.54 -15.57 4.42
C ALA A 175 5.19 -16.94 5.04
N PHE A 176 5.85 -18.01 4.60
CA PHE A 176 5.45 -19.38 4.92
C PHE A 176 6.50 -20.23 5.66
N GLU A 177 7.77 -19.81 5.71
CA GLU A 177 8.86 -20.64 6.27
C GLU A 177 9.72 -19.94 7.34
N LEU A 178 9.48 -18.65 7.62
CA LEU A 178 10.39 -17.80 8.43
C LEU A 178 9.66 -17.11 9.61
N PRO A 179 10.36 -16.31 10.46
CA PRO A 179 9.84 -15.83 11.75
C PRO A 179 8.53 -15.05 11.72
N ALA A 180 7.90 -14.95 12.89
CA ALA A 180 6.58 -14.37 13.10
C ALA A 180 6.43 -12.94 12.52
N LEU A 181 7.22 -11.94 12.93
CA LEU A 181 7.07 -10.55 12.48
C LEU A 181 7.09 -10.44 10.96
N PHE A 182 8.21 -10.82 10.33
CA PHE A 182 8.35 -10.68 8.89
C PHE A 182 7.43 -11.61 8.10
N SER A 183 7.09 -12.80 8.61
CA SER A 183 6.13 -13.69 7.94
C SER A 183 4.73 -13.09 7.91
N GLN A 184 4.25 -12.49 9.01
CA GLN A 184 2.95 -11.81 9.04
C GLN A 184 2.93 -10.63 8.06
N LEU A 185 3.99 -9.82 8.03
CA LEU A 185 4.11 -8.72 7.07
C LEU A 185 4.17 -9.19 5.62
N ALA A 186 4.90 -10.27 5.35
CA ALA A 186 4.97 -10.84 4.02
C ALA A 186 3.62 -11.43 3.57
N ARG A 187 2.83 -12.02 4.47
CA ARG A 187 1.47 -12.47 4.19
C ARG A 187 0.53 -11.31 3.89
N LEU A 188 0.54 -10.25 4.72
CA LEU A 188 -0.23 -9.02 4.47
C LEU A 188 0.14 -8.37 3.12
N PHE A 189 1.44 -8.24 2.85
CA PHE A 189 1.92 -7.73 1.57
C PHE A 189 1.48 -8.62 0.40
N ARG A 190 1.51 -9.94 0.55
CA ARG A 190 1.08 -10.85 -0.52
C ARG A 190 -0.42 -10.71 -0.82
N ILE A 191 -1.25 -10.60 0.21
CA ILE A 191 -2.69 -10.34 0.08
C ILE A 191 -2.89 -9.00 -0.62
N LEU A 192 -2.25 -7.93 -0.15
CA LEU A 192 -2.29 -6.60 -0.78
C LEU A 192 -1.94 -6.66 -2.27
N CYS A 193 -0.89 -7.38 -2.64
CA CYS A 193 -0.51 -7.54 -4.04
C CYS A 193 -1.59 -8.29 -4.83
N TRP A 194 -2.14 -9.40 -4.33
CA TRP A 194 -3.20 -10.11 -5.05
C TRP A 194 -4.49 -9.29 -5.21
N THR A 195 -4.86 -8.48 -4.21
CA THR A 195 -6.12 -7.73 -4.25
C THR A 195 -6.00 -6.38 -4.96
N TYR A 196 -4.84 -5.73 -4.91
CA TYR A 196 -4.61 -4.40 -5.45
C TYR A 196 -3.45 -4.30 -6.46
N GLY A 197 -2.30 -4.89 -6.13
CA GLY A 197 -1.09 -4.78 -6.97
C GLY A 197 -1.23 -5.47 -8.33
N ASP A 198 -1.68 -6.70 -8.34
CA ASP A 198 -1.83 -7.57 -9.50
C ASP A 198 -3.07 -7.14 -10.32
N THR A 199 -4.15 -6.72 -9.65
CA THR A 199 -5.42 -6.30 -10.26
C THR A 199 -5.31 -4.91 -10.89
N HIS A 200 -4.95 -3.89 -10.12
CA HIS A 200 -4.93 -2.51 -10.62
C HIS A 200 -3.58 -2.12 -11.23
N GLY A 201 -2.48 -2.75 -10.81
CA GLY A 201 -1.12 -2.44 -11.26
C GLY A 201 -0.50 -3.43 -12.24
N GLY A 202 -1.13 -4.59 -12.48
CA GLY A 202 -0.57 -5.64 -13.35
C GLY A 202 0.75 -6.23 -12.84
N MET A 203 0.97 -6.25 -11.52
CA MET A 203 2.24 -6.67 -10.89
C MET A 203 2.52 -8.18 -10.94
N GLY A 204 1.58 -9.00 -11.41
CA GLY A 204 1.69 -10.45 -11.42
C GLY A 204 0.38 -11.18 -11.75
N PRO A 205 0.37 -12.52 -11.73
CA PRO A 205 -0.82 -13.31 -12.01
C PRO A 205 -1.84 -13.20 -10.88
N ILE A 206 -3.08 -12.83 -11.24
CA ILE A 206 -4.20 -12.72 -10.30
C ILE A 206 -4.62 -14.11 -9.83
N ASN A 207 -4.42 -14.42 -8.54
CA ASN A 207 -4.84 -15.68 -7.93
C ASN A 207 -5.74 -15.43 -6.71
N ILE A 208 -7.00 -15.11 -6.98
CA ILE A 208 -7.99 -14.80 -5.95
C ILE A 208 -8.28 -16.02 -5.06
N ASP A 209 -8.20 -17.24 -5.58
CA ASP A 209 -8.51 -18.45 -4.81
C ASP A 209 -7.46 -18.71 -3.72
N ILE A 210 -6.17 -18.62 -4.05
CA ILE A 210 -5.10 -18.71 -3.05
C ILE A 210 -5.13 -17.51 -2.10
N CYS A 211 -5.41 -16.31 -2.62
CA CYS A 211 -5.57 -15.11 -1.80
C CYS A 211 -6.68 -15.30 -0.75
N THR A 212 -7.83 -15.82 -1.16
CA THR A 212 -8.98 -16.10 -0.29
C THR A 212 -8.61 -17.11 0.79
N GLN A 213 -7.95 -18.22 0.44
CA GLN A 213 -7.53 -19.23 1.42
C GLN A 213 -6.56 -18.68 2.47
N LEU A 214 -5.62 -17.82 2.05
CA LEU A 214 -4.69 -17.18 2.98
C LEU A 214 -5.42 -16.17 3.86
N LEU A 215 -6.25 -15.34 3.25
CA LEU A 215 -7.01 -14.29 3.94
C LEU A 215 -7.97 -14.88 4.98
N ASP A 216 -8.67 -15.98 4.66
CA ASP A 216 -9.56 -16.65 5.60
C ASP A 216 -8.79 -17.18 6.82
N LYS A 217 -7.57 -17.70 6.63
CA LYS A 217 -6.71 -18.12 7.74
C LYS A 217 -6.29 -16.94 8.62
N GLU A 218 -5.91 -15.82 8.00
CA GLU A 218 -5.51 -14.62 8.75
C GLU A 218 -6.70 -13.98 9.47
N LEU A 219 -7.89 -13.91 8.86
CA LEU A 219 -9.11 -13.40 9.50
C LEU A 219 -9.62 -14.29 10.63
N ASN A 220 -9.44 -15.62 10.53
CA ASN A 220 -9.73 -16.53 11.63
C ASN A 220 -8.84 -16.24 12.86
N LYS A 221 -7.61 -15.78 12.63
CA LYS A 221 -6.69 -15.39 13.71
C LYS A 221 -6.93 -13.95 14.19
N TYR A 222 -7.25 -13.03 13.27
CA TYR A 222 -7.33 -11.59 13.49
C TYR A 222 -8.66 -11.02 12.96
N PRO A 223 -9.81 -11.40 13.53
CA PRO A 223 -11.12 -11.10 12.96
C PRO A 223 -11.47 -9.60 12.93
N LYS A 224 -10.86 -8.80 13.80
CA LYS A 224 -11.12 -7.35 13.91
C LYS A 224 -10.17 -6.49 13.08
N ASN A 225 -9.17 -7.07 12.44
CA ASN A 225 -8.14 -6.31 11.75
C ASN A 225 -8.73 -5.55 10.54
N LEU A 226 -8.57 -4.23 10.51
CA LEU A 226 -9.16 -3.37 9.47
C LEU A 226 -8.65 -3.75 8.07
N MET A 227 -7.35 -3.91 7.90
CA MET A 227 -6.75 -4.20 6.58
C MET A 227 -7.22 -5.55 6.03
N LEU A 228 -7.25 -6.59 6.87
CA LEU A 228 -7.76 -7.90 6.45
C LEU A 228 -9.24 -7.85 6.05
N ASN A 229 -10.07 -7.09 6.78
CA ASN A 229 -11.47 -6.94 6.43
C ASN A 229 -11.67 -6.10 5.14
N ILE A 230 -10.84 -5.08 4.91
CA ILE A 230 -10.79 -4.35 3.63
C ILE A 230 -10.45 -5.31 2.49
N PHE A 231 -9.44 -6.18 2.68
CA PHE A 231 -9.09 -7.20 1.69
C PHE A 231 -10.21 -8.20 1.46
N ARG A 232 -11.00 -8.54 2.49
CA ARG A 232 -12.16 -9.42 2.33
C ARG A 232 -13.22 -8.80 1.45
N ALA A 233 -13.57 -7.55 1.72
CA ALA A 233 -14.49 -6.78 0.88
C ALA A 233 -13.99 -6.71 -0.58
N LYS A 234 -12.68 -6.47 -0.77
CA LYS A 234 -12.06 -6.45 -2.09
C LYS A 234 -12.13 -7.79 -2.81
N VAL A 235 -11.92 -8.91 -2.10
CA VAL A 235 -12.06 -10.26 -2.66
C VAL A 235 -13.51 -10.54 -3.10
N GLU A 236 -14.52 -10.13 -2.32
CA GLU A 236 -15.92 -10.25 -2.76
C GLU A 236 -16.18 -9.43 -4.02
N GLN A 237 -15.68 -8.19 -4.06
CA GLN A 237 -15.79 -7.31 -5.23
C GLN A 237 -15.15 -7.93 -6.48
N LEU A 238 -13.93 -8.46 -6.35
CA LEU A 238 -13.20 -9.13 -7.45
C LEU A 238 -13.86 -10.43 -7.90
N ASN A 239 -14.68 -11.06 -7.06
CA ASN A 239 -15.51 -12.21 -7.43
C ASN A 239 -16.90 -11.82 -7.97
N GLY A 240 -17.13 -10.54 -8.25
CA GLY A 240 -18.39 -10.04 -8.81
C GLY A 240 -19.54 -9.97 -7.79
N LYS A 241 -19.27 -10.23 -6.51
CA LYS A 241 -20.28 -10.18 -5.43
C LYS A 241 -20.35 -8.78 -4.83
N ILE A 242 -20.81 -7.84 -5.65
CA ILE A 242 -20.76 -6.41 -5.33
C ILE A 242 -21.56 -6.06 -4.06
N ASP A 243 -22.77 -6.62 -3.90
CA ASP A 243 -23.59 -6.40 -2.70
C ASP A 243 -22.87 -6.87 -1.42
N SER A 244 -22.24 -8.05 -1.48
CA SER A 244 -21.47 -8.57 -0.35
C SER A 244 -20.27 -7.68 -0.03
N ALA A 245 -19.57 -7.17 -1.06
CA ALA A 245 -18.47 -6.23 -0.87
C ALA A 245 -18.94 -4.94 -0.18
N ILE A 246 -20.09 -4.38 -0.61
CA ILE A 246 -20.71 -3.19 0.01
C ILE A 246 -21.03 -3.46 1.48
N GLU A 247 -21.64 -4.60 1.82
CA GLU A 247 -21.94 -4.96 3.21
C GLU A 247 -20.68 -4.98 4.10
N TRP A 248 -19.58 -5.53 3.59
CA TRP A 248 -18.30 -5.53 4.31
C TRP A 248 -17.76 -4.11 4.52
N TYR A 249 -17.74 -3.28 3.48
CA TYR A 249 -17.25 -1.91 3.59
C TYR A 249 -18.12 -1.03 4.50
N LEU A 250 -19.45 -1.17 4.44
CA LEU A 250 -20.37 -0.44 5.32
C LEU A 250 -20.21 -0.86 6.78
N ARG A 251 -20.03 -2.16 7.07
CA ARG A 251 -19.74 -2.62 8.43
C ARG A 251 -18.49 -1.97 9.01
N LEU A 252 -17.43 -1.84 8.20
CA LEU A 252 -16.20 -1.15 8.61
C LEU A 252 -16.43 0.35 8.79
N LEU A 253 -17.27 0.95 7.96
CA LEU A 253 -17.62 2.35 8.07
C LEU A 253 -18.46 2.63 9.32
N ASP A 254 -19.28 1.69 9.79
CA ASP A 254 -20.08 1.83 10.99
C ASP A 254 -19.26 1.65 12.29
N ASP A 255 -18.07 1.05 12.20
CA ASP A 255 -17.21 0.84 13.36
C ASP A 255 -16.57 2.18 13.83
N PRO A 256 -16.86 2.64 15.07
CA PRO A 256 -16.31 3.89 15.60
C PRO A 256 -14.80 3.87 15.78
N HIS A 257 -14.18 2.69 15.85
CA HIS A 257 -12.72 2.53 15.96
C HIS A 257 -12.01 2.58 14.61
N VAL A 258 -12.76 2.53 13.51
CA VAL A 258 -12.19 2.72 12.17
C VAL A 258 -12.02 4.21 11.90
N THR A 259 -10.82 4.66 12.25
CA THR A 259 -10.26 5.94 11.82
C THR A 259 -8.90 5.62 11.22
N PRO A 260 -8.66 5.92 9.95
CA PRO A 260 -9.40 6.78 9.01
C PRO A 260 -10.35 6.04 8.03
N ARG A 261 -11.34 6.74 7.45
CA ARG A 261 -12.45 6.16 6.66
C ARG A 261 -12.38 6.39 5.15
N ARG A 262 -11.47 7.23 4.68
CA ARG A 262 -11.50 7.76 3.30
C ARG A 262 -11.25 6.69 2.24
N PHE A 263 -10.37 5.73 2.53
CA PHE A 263 -10.16 4.60 1.64
C PHE A 263 -11.45 3.78 1.46
N LEU A 264 -12.30 3.69 2.50
CA LEU A 264 -13.60 3.02 2.39
C LEU A 264 -14.57 3.78 1.48
N TYR A 265 -14.60 5.12 1.55
CA TYR A 265 -15.39 5.93 0.61
C TYR A 265 -14.95 5.71 -0.83
N PHE A 266 -13.64 5.62 -1.06
CA PHE A 266 -13.09 5.31 -2.38
C PHE A 266 -13.57 3.95 -2.88
N GLU A 267 -13.46 2.88 -2.09
CA GLU A 267 -13.92 1.55 -2.52
C GLU A 267 -15.44 1.46 -2.71
N LEU A 268 -16.23 2.08 -1.82
CA LEU A 268 -17.69 2.13 -1.94
C LEU A 268 -18.12 2.84 -3.22
N THR A 269 -17.42 3.91 -3.59
CA THR A 269 -17.68 4.63 -4.86
C THR A 269 -17.60 3.67 -6.05
N TRP A 270 -16.59 2.81 -6.10
CA TRP A 270 -16.44 1.85 -7.19
C TRP A 270 -17.48 0.73 -7.15
N CYS A 271 -17.82 0.22 -5.96
CA CYS A 271 -18.90 -0.77 -5.84
C CYS A 271 -20.22 -0.23 -6.39
N TYR A 272 -20.62 0.97 -5.99
CA TYR A 272 -21.87 1.56 -6.47
C TYR A 272 -21.80 1.98 -7.94
N ALA A 273 -20.61 2.35 -8.46
CA ALA A 273 -20.44 2.67 -9.87
C ALA A 273 -20.65 1.43 -10.75
N LEU A 274 -20.23 0.25 -10.28
CA LEU A 274 -20.49 -1.03 -10.95
C LEU A 274 -21.98 -1.41 -10.94
N GLN A 275 -22.78 -0.84 -10.04
CA GLN A 275 -24.24 -1.00 -9.98
C GLN A 275 -24.99 0.15 -10.64
N SER A 276 -24.28 1.12 -11.24
CA SER A 276 -24.86 2.35 -11.79
C SER A 276 -25.72 3.14 -10.78
N ASN A 277 -25.46 2.99 -9.48
CA ASN A 277 -26.16 3.74 -8.43
C ASN A 277 -25.49 5.10 -8.24
N TRP A 278 -25.80 6.04 -9.13
CA TRP A 278 -25.09 7.32 -9.23
C TRP A 278 -25.30 8.24 -8.02
N ASP A 279 -26.47 8.23 -7.39
CA ASP A 279 -26.72 9.05 -6.20
C ASP A 279 -25.76 8.70 -5.07
N THR A 280 -25.62 7.40 -4.77
CA THR A 280 -24.69 6.94 -3.73
C THR A 280 -23.23 7.07 -4.16
N CYS A 281 -22.92 6.90 -5.46
CA CYS A 281 -21.58 7.18 -5.99
C CYS A 281 -21.16 8.63 -5.74
N ILE A 282 -22.04 9.58 -6.06
CA ILE A 282 -21.77 11.02 -5.90
C ILE A 282 -21.54 11.34 -4.42
N GLU A 283 -22.37 10.81 -3.52
CA GLU A 283 -22.22 11.01 -2.08
C GLU A 283 -20.83 10.57 -1.57
N TYR A 284 -20.40 9.35 -1.91
CA TYR A 284 -19.10 8.84 -1.46
C TYR A 284 -17.92 9.48 -2.21
N ALA A 285 -18.07 9.81 -3.49
CA ALA A 285 -17.05 10.55 -4.24
C ALA A 285 -16.82 11.94 -3.64
N GLU A 286 -17.88 12.63 -3.22
CA GLU A 286 -17.79 13.93 -2.55
C GLU A 286 -17.11 13.80 -1.18
N LYS A 287 -17.49 12.79 -0.37
CA LYS A 287 -16.81 12.49 0.91
C LYS A 287 -15.33 12.16 0.74
N PHE A 288 -14.98 11.44 -0.33
CA PHE A 288 -13.58 11.15 -0.67
C PHE A 288 -12.84 12.43 -1.09
N ARG A 289 -13.44 13.24 -1.98
CA ARG A 289 -12.83 14.47 -2.52
C ARG A 289 -12.63 15.57 -1.47
N THR A 290 -13.66 15.87 -0.68
CA THR A 290 -13.67 17.01 0.26
C THR A 290 -12.57 16.96 1.30
N GLY A 291 -12.02 15.79 1.58
CA GLY A 291 -10.83 15.66 2.40
C GLY A 291 -9.53 15.35 1.65
N SER A 292 -9.56 14.81 0.42
CA SER A 292 -8.38 14.21 -0.22
C SER A 292 -7.45 15.29 -0.79
N LEU A 293 -6.30 15.48 -0.13
CA LEU A 293 -5.29 16.45 -0.57
C LEU A 293 -4.20 15.84 -1.46
N TYR A 294 -4.18 14.51 -1.63
CA TYR A 294 -3.09 13.83 -2.36
C TYR A 294 -3.40 13.59 -3.84
N THR A 295 -4.66 13.31 -4.20
CA THR A 295 -5.09 13.09 -5.60
C THR A 295 -6.31 13.95 -5.99
N PRO A 296 -6.28 15.27 -5.75
CA PRO A 296 -7.46 16.13 -5.88
C PRO A 296 -8.03 16.15 -7.30
N ALA A 297 -7.19 16.09 -8.34
CA ALA A 297 -7.65 16.04 -9.72
C ALA A 297 -8.40 14.74 -10.05
N ILE A 298 -7.94 13.59 -9.55
CA ILE A 298 -8.61 12.30 -9.77
C ILE A 298 -9.94 12.25 -9.01
N ALA A 299 -9.94 12.64 -7.73
CA ALA A 299 -11.15 12.66 -6.91
C ALA A 299 -12.23 13.58 -7.49
N THR A 300 -11.82 14.76 -7.99
CA THR A 300 -12.71 15.73 -8.65
C THR A 300 -13.23 15.20 -9.98
N TYR A 301 -12.37 14.56 -10.77
CA TYR A 301 -12.78 13.95 -12.03
C TYR A 301 -13.78 12.80 -11.83
N MET A 302 -13.56 11.95 -10.82
CA MET A 302 -14.50 10.88 -10.48
C MET A 302 -15.90 11.44 -10.19
N GLU A 303 -16.01 12.43 -9.30
CA GLU A 303 -17.30 13.06 -9.00
C GLU A 303 -17.94 13.71 -10.23
N ALA A 304 -17.14 14.42 -11.05
CA ALA A 304 -17.61 15.03 -12.30
C ALA A 304 -18.23 13.99 -13.25
N VAL A 305 -17.56 12.85 -13.42
CA VAL A 305 -18.04 11.76 -14.27
C VAL A 305 -19.36 11.18 -13.75
N PHE A 306 -19.51 10.95 -12.45
CA PHE A 306 -20.75 10.38 -11.91
C PHE A 306 -21.93 11.34 -11.97
N ARG A 307 -21.70 12.65 -11.71
CA ARG A 307 -22.72 13.69 -11.92
C ARG A 307 -23.11 13.80 -13.40
N TYR A 308 -22.15 13.70 -14.31
CA TYR A 308 -22.41 13.68 -15.74
C TYR A 308 -23.23 12.44 -16.16
N ALA A 309 -22.88 11.26 -15.67
CA ALA A 309 -23.63 10.03 -15.95
C ALA A 309 -25.08 10.11 -15.44
N LYS A 310 -25.27 10.60 -14.21
CA LYS A 310 -26.61 10.86 -13.63
C LYS A 310 -27.41 11.83 -14.48
N SER A 311 -26.82 12.96 -14.89
CA SER A 311 -27.52 13.95 -15.70
C SER A 311 -27.91 13.42 -17.08
N ALA A 312 -27.06 12.63 -17.73
CA ALA A 312 -27.36 12.02 -19.02
C ALA A 312 -28.55 11.04 -18.96
N ILE A 313 -28.73 10.32 -17.85
CA ILE A 313 -29.83 9.35 -17.68
C ILE A 313 -31.15 10.05 -17.31
N ASN A 314 -31.08 11.07 -16.46
CA ASN A 314 -32.26 11.72 -15.89
C ASN A 314 -32.68 13.03 -16.59
N ASP A 315 -31.92 13.47 -17.60
CA ASP A 315 -32.02 14.81 -18.21
C ASP A 315 -31.94 15.95 -17.16
N ASP A 316 -31.06 15.76 -16.17
CA ASP A 316 -30.89 16.68 -15.03
C ASP A 316 -29.85 17.77 -15.33
N GLN A 317 -30.33 18.96 -15.70
CA GLN A 317 -29.47 20.07 -16.06
C GLN A 317 -28.68 20.65 -14.86
N ASP A 318 -29.18 20.51 -13.63
CA ASP A 318 -28.47 20.96 -12.43
C ASP A 318 -27.25 20.07 -12.14
N GLU A 319 -27.43 18.76 -12.22
CA GLU A 319 -26.30 17.81 -12.10
C GLU A 319 -25.30 17.97 -13.25
N LYS A 320 -25.78 18.28 -14.47
CA LYS A 320 -24.90 18.58 -15.60
C LYS A 320 -24.07 19.84 -15.33
N GLN A 321 -24.68 20.91 -14.81
CA GLN A 321 -23.96 22.13 -14.47
C GLN A 321 -22.88 21.87 -13.41
N LYS A 322 -23.22 21.14 -12.34
CA LYS A 322 -22.26 20.73 -11.31
C LYS A 322 -21.12 19.89 -11.88
N ALA A 323 -21.42 18.97 -12.79
CA ALA A 323 -20.40 18.18 -13.49
C ALA A 323 -19.47 19.09 -14.31
N THR A 324 -20.00 20.08 -15.04
CA THR A 324 -19.22 21.05 -15.81
C THR A 324 -18.26 21.83 -14.91
N GLU A 325 -18.75 22.38 -13.79
CA GLU A 325 -17.92 23.13 -12.84
C GLU A 325 -16.75 22.28 -12.32
N LEU A 326 -16.99 21.00 -12.05
CA LEU A 326 -15.94 20.07 -11.62
C LEU A 326 -14.96 19.74 -12.77
N PHE A 327 -15.44 19.50 -14.00
CA PHE A 327 -14.55 19.29 -15.15
C PHE A 327 -13.65 20.50 -15.42
N GLU A 328 -14.16 21.72 -15.27
CA GLU A 328 -13.37 22.95 -15.38
C GLU A 328 -12.32 23.07 -14.27
N LEU A 329 -12.65 22.59 -13.07
CA LEU A 329 -11.73 22.60 -11.92
C LEU A 329 -10.57 21.61 -12.09
N VAL A 330 -10.81 20.40 -12.62
CA VAL A 330 -9.83 19.30 -12.68
C VAL A 330 -8.45 19.70 -13.22
N PRO A 331 -8.31 20.43 -14.35
CA PRO A 331 -7.00 20.83 -14.88
C PRO A 331 -6.19 21.73 -13.94
N THR A 332 -6.85 22.48 -13.05
CA THR A 332 -6.21 23.40 -12.09
C THR A 332 -5.65 22.66 -10.87
N LEU A 333 -6.14 21.46 -10.59
CA LEU A 333 -5.78 20.63 -9.44
C LEU A 333 -4.54 19.75 -9.67
N ARG A 334 -3.80 20.00 -10.77
CA ARG A 334 -2.63 19.20 -11.15
C ARG A 334 -1.55 19.23 -10.08
N ILE A 335 -1.11 18.05 -9.66
CA ILE A 335 0.06 17.87 -8.81
C ILE A 335 1.23 17.33 -9.66
N ARG A 336 2.44 17.79 -9.34
CA ARG A 336 3.67 17.28 -9.95
C ARG A 336 4.55 16.64 -8.89
N HIS A 337 4.71 15.33 -8.99
CA HIS A 337 5.68 14.58 -8.21
C HIS A 337 6.98 14.51 -9.00
N LEU A 338 8.09 15.01 -8.44
CA LEU A 338 9.40 15.08 -9.11
C LEU A 338 9.32 15.73 -10.50
N GLY A 339 8.52 16.80 -10.62
CA GLY A 339 8.32 17.53 -11.87
C GLY A 339 7.43 16.83 -12.91
N LYS A 340 6.88 15.64 -12.60
CA LYS A 340 6.00 14.87 -13.49
C LYS A 340 4.60 14.73 -12.91
N THR A 341 3.61 14.75 -13.78
CA THR A 341 2.23 14.37 -13.44
C THR A 341 2.08 12.86 -13.60
N MET A 342 1.45 12.21 -12.62
CA MET A 342 1.18 10.77 -12.66
C MET A 342 0.23 10.43 -13.82
N THR A 343 0.39 9.24 -14.40
CA THR A 343 -0.39 8.84 -15.59
C THR A 343 -1.91 8.91 -15.38
N PRO A 344 -2.50 8.38 -14.28
CA PRO A 344 -3.94 8.46 -14.06
C PRO A 344 -4.44 9.91 -13.91
N GLU A 345 -3.68 10.75 -13.22
CA GLU A 345 -3.99 12.17 -13.09
C GLU A 345 -3.94 12.90 -14.44
N LYS A 346 -2.92 12.59 -15.26
CA LYS A 346 -2.82 13.14 -16.60
C LYS A 346 -4.03 12.74 -17.45
N ALA A 347 -4.48 11.49 -17.36
CA ALA A 347 -5.65 11.01 -18.08
C ALA A 347 -6.92 11.76 -17.65
N ALA A 348 -7.17 11.90 -16.34
CA ALA A 348 -8.28 12.68 -15.80
C ALA A 348 -8.27 14.13 -16.31
N ILE A 349 -7.11 14.79 -16.31
CA ILE A 349 -6.97 16.17 -16.83
C ILE A 349 -7.27 16.25 -18.32
N VAL A 350 -6.73 15.33 -19.13
CA VAL A 350 -6.96 15.32 -20.58
C VAL A 350 -8.45 15.12 -20.89
N ARG A 351 -9.10 14.17 -20.23
CA ARG A 351 -10.54 13.88 -20.40
C ARG A 351 -11.41 15.08 -20.02
N ALA A 352 -11.08 15.75 -18.91
CA ALA A 352 -11.79 16.96 -18.48
C ALA A 352 -11.63 18.10 -19.50
N GLN A 353 -10.43 18.26 -20.10
CA GLN A 353 -10.23 19.23 -21.17
C GLN A 353 -10.96 18.85 -22.46
N GLU A 354 -11.05 17.56 -22.79
CA GLU A 354 -11.82 17.07 -23.92
C GLU A 354 -13.31 17.35 -23.77
N TYR A 355 -13.88 17.20 -22.57
CA TYR A 355 -15.27 17.60 -22.27
C TYR A 355 -15.54 19.05 -22.68
N ILE A 356 -14.71 19.98 -22.21
CA ILE A 356 -14.84 21.42 -22.49
C ILE A 356 -14.69 21.68 -23.99
N LYS A 357 -13.70 21.06 -24.63
CA LYS A 357 -13.42 21.23 -26.06
C LYS A 357 -14.54 20.67 -26.95
N ASN A 358 -15.23 19.64 -26.51
CA ASN A 358 -16.28 18.95 -27.26
C ASN A 358 -17.69 19.46 -26.90
N ASN A 359 -17.82 20.75 -26.57
CA ASN A 359 -19.10 21.38 -26.22
C ASN A 359 -19.84 20.64 -25.10
N GLU A 360 -19.13 20.33 -24.00
CA GLU A 360 -19.70 19.69 -22.81
C GLU A 360 -20.26 18.28 -23.07
N GLN A 361 -19.55 17.51 -23.89
CA GLN A 361 -19.92 16.14 -24.24
C GLN A 361 -18.75 15.16 -24.06
N LEU A 362 -19.05 14.04 -23.41
CA LEU A 362 -18.18 12.87 -23.34
C LEU A 362 -18.98 11.62 -23.71
N ILE A 363 -18.33 10.69 -24.40
CA ILE A 363 -18.93 9.40 -24.74
C ILE A 363 -18.57 8.41 -23.63
N LEU A 364 -19.59 7.91 -22.93
CA LEU A 364 -19.50 6.88 -21.88
C LEU A 364 -18.32 7.08 -20.89
N PRO A 365 -18.21 8.27 -20.25
CA PRO A 365 -17.08 8.56 -19.38
C PRO A 365 -17.03 7.69 -18.11
N ASP A 366 -18.18 7.20 -17.65
CA ASP A 366 -18.39 6.25 -16.57
C ASP A 366 -17.79 4.86 -16.87
N VAL A 367 -18.07 4.31 -18.06
CA VAL A 367 -17.43 3.08 -18.54
C VAL A 367 -15.93 3.29 -18.67
N ALA A 368 -15.53 4.44 -19.21
CA ALA A 368 -14.14 4.72 -19.46
C ALA A 368 -13.31 4.89 -18.18
N ILE A 369 -13.87 5.50 -17.12
CA ILE A 369 -13.17 5.61 -15.83
C ILE A 369 -13.08 4.26 -15.12
N LEU A 370 -14.10 3.40 -15.23
CA LEU A 370 -14.05 2.02 -14.73
C LEU A 370 -12.98 1.18 -15.45
N TYR A 371 -12.81 1.39 -16.76
CA TYR A 371 -11.73 0.77 -17.53
C TYR A 371 -10.36 1.31 -17.14
N ASP A 372 -10.19 2.63 -17.09
CA ASP A 372 -8.90 3.29 -16.81
C ASP A 372 -8.39 2.93 -15.40
N MET A 373 -9.29 2.63 -14.45
CA MET A 373 -8.96 2.18 -13.10
C MET A 373 -8.96 0.65 -12.95
N ASN A 374 -9.06 -0.12 -14.05
CA ASN A 374 -9.05 -1.58 -14.10
C ASN A 374 -10.21 -2.28 -13.36
N TYR A 375 -11.30 -1.59 -13.02
CA TYR A 375 -12.45 -2.21 -12.37
C TYR A 375 -13.25 -3.12 -13.30
N MET A 376 -13.32 -2.83 -14.61
CA MET A 376 -14.01 -3.72 -15.57
C MET A 376 -13.23 -5.01 -15.89
N LEU A 377 -11.89 -4.95 -15.90
CA LEU A 377 -11.06 -6.07 -16.32
C LEU A 377 -10.79 -7.09 -15.20
N CYS A 378 -10.91 -6.67 -13.94
CA CYS A 378 -10.48 -7.48 -12.80
C CYS A 378 -11.62 -8.24 -12.12
N ILE A 379 -12.87 -7.93 -12.43
CA ILE A 379 -14.03 -8.56 -11.79
C ILE A 379 -14.33 -9.87 -12.52
N ARG A 380 -14.24 -10.97 -11.78
CA ARG A 380 -14.68 -12.30 -12.22
C ARG A 380 -16.21 -12.36 -12.08
N GLY A 381 -16.91 -12.80 -13.12
CA GLY A 381 -18.35 -13.06 -13.06
C GLY A 381 -19.18 -12.28 -14.10
N ASP A 382 -20.49 -12.53 -14.11
CA ASP A 382 -21.45 -12.02 -15.11
C ASP A 382 -21.81 -10.51 -14.94
N THR A 383 -21.11 -9.78 -14.06
CA THR A 383 -21.41 -8.38 -13.70
C THR A 383 -21.32 -7.41 -14.89
N ILE A 384 -20.55 -7.76 -15.93
CA ILE A 384 -20.38 -6.92 -17.12
C ILE A 384 -21.69 -6.76 -17.91
N HIS A 385 -22.63 -7.69 -17.79
CA HIS A 385 -23.91 -7.63 -18.51
C HIS A 385 -24.88 -6.52 -18.02
N GLN A 386 -24.57 -5.83 -16.91
CA GLN A 386 -25.39 -4.73 -16.39
C GLN A 386 -24.83 -3.33 -16.71
N ILE A 387 -23.62 -3.25 -17.27
CA ILE A 387 -22.91 -1.98 -17.53
C ILE A 387 -23.02 -1.54 -19.01
N THR A 388 -23.43 -2.45 -19.89
CA THR A 388 -23.77 -2.18 -21.30
C THR A 388 -25.26 -2.16 -21.52
#